data_AF-A0A7C5CVI9-F1
#
_entry.id   AF-A0A7C5CVI9-F1
#
_cell.length_a   1.000
_cell.length_b   1.000
_cell.length_c   1.000
_cell.angle_alpha   90.00
_cell.angle_beta   90.00
_cell.angle_gamma   90.00
#
_symmetry.space_group_name_H-M   'P 1'
#
loop_
_entity.id
_entity.type
_entity.pdbx_description
1 polymer ?
#
loop_
_entity_poly.entity_id
_entity_poly.type
_entity_poly.pdbx_seq_one_letter_code
_entity_poly.pdbx_strand_id
1 'polypeptide(L)'
;MISRLREEFSHVGKVYLKKFDSIEQAVFRLDRLDNIERRLKSLVGTLKEVEGRYRTFRNRIGRFRMKGLSTSSLEEMLDNDEDFDYLDKQFKIYESNIEFLIKEKQKLKMLKKDPMAERLTERFEKLEKIIDDPWKLDLVVEEMMDLERSINEMKEIDKKQLETRKRKNEIRKSLERYQEEGFKVDMVSQLLDDDINLLEEEYDIFIRQTARLKALKEQLFQLDAAGFEEEVASISRKLFDPTQIDEVETELNDLKERILSHKMRSQRITNAIKEWSGMGFKISKLENALKSDIDEAERIMEDYRKRIEELTDYETRLKEMKLREMRDLVHKVSLKIKNPELIDSVRKEMAIIQKKAVETDSIRQKRMELNSLLKTWKSQGYRIERIFENAGREQTLRGLDEVILKYTRAVAALKALRNEFPSFERGWFPDLEEEIRKNMDDPLMSKQTLDRFSELKKIIKKEEKRRGEISRKLKELSSRGIDVSNIEPLLTGDSELLTSRYNEFKDRVKKLLKLKARLLKEAHSKKDKALEEFARSINDPFKVDVYEEQVLQRESGESIPMEPEKKPDTD
;
A
#
# COMPACT_ATOMS: atom_id res chain seq x y z
N MET A 1 110.65 95.89 -27.12
CA MET A 1 110.00 95.48 -25.85
C MET A 1 108.57 95.01 -26.09
N ILE A 2 107.70 95.81 -26.73
CA ILE A 2 106.30 95.42 -27.06
C ILE A 2 106.26 94.10 -27.85
N SER A 3 107.05 93.95 -28.91
CA SER A 3 107.10 92.70 -29.69
C SER A 3 107.48 91.47 -28.85
N ARG A 4 108.41 91.62 -27.91
CA ARG A 4 108.83 90.55 -26.98
C ARG A 4 107.71 90.17 -26.02
N LEU A 5 106.96 91.15 -25.50
CA LEU A 5 105.78 90.91 -24.67
C LEU A 5 104.64 90.28 -25.47
N ARG A 6 104.47 90.66 -26.74
CA ARG A 6 103.44 90.10 -27.62
C ARG A 6 103.69 88.62 -27.92
N GLU A 7 104.94 88.25 -28.10
CA GLU A 7 105.39 86.86 -28.25
C GLU A 7 105.22 86.09 -26.93
N GLU A 8 105.62 86.70 -25.81
CA GLU A 8 105.47 86.13 -24.46
C GLU A 8 104.01 85.84 -24.09
N PHE A 9 103.05 86.67 -24.52
CA PHE A 9 101.62 86.48 -24.25
C PHE A 9 100.84 85.93 -25.45
N SER A 10 101.51 85.41 -26.48
CA SER A 10 100.87 84.93 -27.72
C SER A 10 99.85 83.81 -27.51
N HIS A 11 99.94 83.08 -26.39
CA HIS A 11 99.03 82.02 -25.96
C HIS A 11 97.83 82.50 -25.13
N VAL A 12 97.73 83.81 -24.88
CA VAL A 12 96.61 84.47 -24.20
C VAL A 12 95.73 85.08 -25.28
N GLY A 13 94.44 84.68 -25.32
CA GLY A 13 93.57 84.84 -26.49
C GLY A 13 93.70 86.13 -27.30
N LYS A 14 93.56 86.03 -28.62
CA LYS A 14 93.96 87.06 -29.61
C LYS A 14 93.33 88.43 -29.37
N VAL A 15 92.15 88.49 -28.74
CA VAL A 15 91.47 89.73 -28.36
C VAL A 15 92.32 90.59 -27.43
N TYR A 16 93.07 89.98 -26.51
CA TYR A 16 93.95 90.70 -25.59
C TYR A 16 95.27 91.09 -26.24
N LEU A 17 95.76 90.31 -27.21
CA LEU A 17 96.94 90.66 -28.01
C LEU A 17 96.74 91.90 -28.88
N LYS A 18 95.50 92.20 -29.30
CA LYS A 18 95.15 93.44 -30.01
C LYS A 18 95.33 94.71 -29.15
N LYS A 19 95.33 94.60 -27.82
CA LYS A 19 95.55 95.76 -26.94
C LYS A 19 96.99 96.28 -26.99
N PHE A 20 97.97 95.44 -27.35
CA PHE A 20 99.35 95.86 -27.60
C PHE A 20 99.44 96.84 -28.77
N ASP A 21 98.64 96.65 -29.82
CA ASP A 21 98.63 97.55 -30.99
C ASP A 21 98.28 98.99 -30.58
N SER A 22 97.38 99.16 -29.61
CA SER A 22 96.99 100.50 -29.12
C SER A 22 98.09 101.23 -28.36
N ILE A 23 99.02 100.49 -27.74
CA ILE A 23 100.16 101.06 -27.01
C ILE A 23 101.33 101.30 -27.97
N GLU A 24 101.53 100.42 -28.93
CA GLU A 24 102.52 100.58 -29.99
C GLU A 24 102.23 101.84 -30.82
N GLN A 25 100.96 102.11 -31.13
CA GLN A 25 100.55 103.37 -31.75
C GLN A 25 100.81 104.62 -30.87
N ALA A 26 100.72 104.51 -29.55
CA ALA A 26 101.02 105.62 -28.65
C ALA A 26 102.53 105.95 -28.61
N VAL A 27 103.39 104.93 -28.74
CA VAL A 27 104.85 105.09 -28.89
C VAL A 27 105.19 105.88 -30.15
N PHE A 28 104.55 105.58 -31.28
CA PHE A 28 104.78 106.31 -32.54
C PHE A 28 104.38 107.80 -32.47
N ARG A 29 103.44 108.17 -31.60
CA ARG A 29 102.99 109.57 -31.43
C ARG A 29 103.92 110.42 -30.55
N LEU A 30 105.06 109.87 -30.12
CA LEU A 30 106.00 110.52 -29.19
C LEU A 30 105.33 110.94 -27.87
N ASP A 31 104.31 110.19 -27.42
CA ASP A 31 103.76 110.36 -26.09
C ASP A 31 104.87 110.24 -25.05
N ARG A 32 104.74 110.98 -23.94
CA ARG A 32 105.72 110.92 -22.85
C ARG A 32 105.96 109.47 -22.46
N LEU A 33 107.23 109.08 -22.49
CA LEU A 33 107.69 107.71 -22.21
C LEU A 33 107.10 107.16 -20.91
N ASP A 34 106.99 107.99 -19.86
CA ASP A 34 106.38 107.61 -18.58
C ASP A 34 104.93 107.12 -18.69
N ASN A 35 104.14 107.70 -19.61
CA ASN A 35 102.73 107.35 -19.80
C ASN A 35 102.57 106.06 -20.59
N ILE A 36 103.41 105.86 -21.62
CA ILE A 36 103.52 104.60 -22.35
C ILE A 36 103.93 103.49 -21.39
N GLU A 37 104.92 103.74 -20.53
CA GLU A 37 105.40 102.78 -19.55
C GLU A 37 104.30 102.38 -18.56
N ARG A 38 103.49 103.33 -18.07
CA ARG A 38 102.32 103.02 -17.22
C ARG A 38 101.28 102.17 -17.94
N ARG A 39 100.94 102.50 -19.20
CA ARG A 39 99.97 101.72 -19.99
C ARG A 39 100.48 100.31 -20.27
N LEU A 40 101.77 100.17 -20.57
CA LEU A 40 102.42 98.86 -20.73
C LEU A 40 102.40 98.08 -19.43
N LYS A 41 102.74 98.69 -18.29
CA LYS A 41 102.67 98.03 -16.97
C LYS A 41 101.24 97.59 -16.63
N SER A 42 100.23 98.40 -16.93
CA SER A 42 98.81 98.06 -16.72
C SER A 42 98.31 96.95 -17.67
N LEU A 43 98.70 97.00 -18.95
CA LEU A 43 98.36 95.95 -19.91
C LEU A 43 99.05 94.63 -19.58
N VAL A 44 100.33 94.66 -19.19
CA VAL A 44 101.05 93.48 -18.71
C VAL A 44 100.40 92.94 -17.44
N GLY A 45 99.91 93.80 -16.53
CA GLY A 45 99.14 93.38 -15.36
C GLY A 45 97.85 92.63 -15.72
N THR A 46 97.06 93.18 -16.64
CA THR A 46 95.82 92.53 -17.10
C THR A 46 96.07 91.27 -17.92
N LEU A 47 97.11 91.23 -18.76
CA LEU A 47 97.50 90.02 -19.49
C LEU A 47 98.00 88.92 -18.58
N LYS A 48 98.78 89.23 -17.55
CA LYS A 48 99.18 88.26 -16.52
C LYS A 48 97.98 87.71 -15.76
N GLU A 49 96.98 88.55 -15.48
CA GLU A 49 95.74 88.11 -14.84
C GLU A 49 94.95 87.16 -15.74
N VAL A 50 94.73 87.52 -17.02
CA VAL A 50 94.02 86.69 -18.01
C VAL A 50 94.78 85.39 -18.29
N GLU A 51 96.11 85.46 -18.43
CA GLU A 51 96.97 84.29 -18.55
C GLU A 51 96.81 83.35 -17.35
N GLY A 52 96.79 83.89 -16.14
CA GLY A 52 96.56 83.12 -14.92
C GLY A 52 95.23 82.36 -14.96
N ARG A 53 94.17 82.97 -15.50
CA ARG A 53 92.86 82.33 -15.63
C ARG A 53 92.80 81.29 -16.77
N TYR A 54 93.37 81.57 -17.95
CA TYR A 54 93.49 80.58 -19.04
C TYR A 54 94.38 79.39 -18.65
N ARG A 55 95.46 79.64 -17.91
CA ARG A 55 96.30 78.60 -17.30
C ARG A 55 95.48 77.74 -16.34
N THR A 56 94.52 78.33 -15.62
CA THR A 56 93.59 77.58 -14.76
C THR A 56 92.67 76.66 -15.57
N PHE A 57 92.15 77.08 -16.73
CA PHE A 57 91.38 76.20 -17.62
C PHE A 57 92.24 75.09 -18.24
N ARG A 58 93.46 75.39 -18.72
CA ARG A 58 94.40 74.36 -19.20
C ARG A 58 94.74 73.34 -18.11
N ASN A 59 94.93 73.80 -16.88
CA ASN A 59 95.13 72.92 -15.72
C ASN A 59 93.88 72.09 -15.40
N ARG A 60 92.66 72.62 -15.58
CA ARG A 60 91.40 71.85 -15.46
C ARG A 60 91.31 70.77 -16.53
N ILE A 61 91.56 71.10 -17.80
CA ILE A 61 91.64 70.13 -18.91
C ILE A 61 92.68 69.05 -18.61
N GLY A 62 93.88 69.43 -18.18
CA GLY A 62 94.93 68.48 -17.82
C GLY A 62 94.49 67.53 -16.71
N ARG A 63 93.76 68.02 -15.70
CA ARG A 63 93.15 67.19 -14.64
C ARG A 63 92.07 66.25 -15.17
N PHE A 64 91.23 66.68 -16.12
CA PHE A 64 90.21 65.82 -16.72
C PHE A 64 90.84 64.71 -17.58
N ARG A 65 91.87 65.04 -18.37
CA ARG A 65 92.61 64.08 -19.18
C ARG A 65 93.32 63.02 -18.33
N MET A 66 93.93 63.43 -17.20
CA MET A 66 94.51 62.48 -16.24
C MET A 66 93.48 61.53 -15.62
N LYS A 67 92.20 61.94 -15.57
CA LYS A 67 91.08 61.10 -15.13
C LYS A 67 90.49 60.25 -16.26
N GLY A 68 91.06 60.29 -17.46
CA GLY A 68 90.63 59.50 -18.62
C GLY A 68 89.37 60.04 -19.32
N LEU A 69 88.99 61.30 -19.08
CA LEU A 69 87.80 61.92 -19.65
C LEU A 69 88.08 62.54 -21.03
N SER A 70 87.06 62.59 -21.89
CA SER A 70 87.15 63.16 -23.25
C SER A 70 87.25 64.69 -23.27
N THR A 71 88.45 65.26 -23.34
CA THR A 71 88.65 66.72 -23.26
C THR A 71 88.71 67.46 -24.59
N SER A 72 88.63 66.76 -25.73
CA SER A 72 88.87 67.31 -27.06
C SER A 72 88.02 68.55 -27.37
N SER A 73 86.73 68.55 -27.03
CA SER A 73 85.85 69.70 -27.29
C SER A 73 86.14 70.90 -26.40
N LEU A 74 86.61 70.70 -25.15
CA LEU A 74 87.00 71.81 -24.27
C LEU A 74 88.32 72.45 -24.69
N GLU A 75 89.23 71.64 -25.25
CA GLU A 75 90.49 72.11 -25.82
C GLU A 75 90.23 72.97 -27.05
N GLU A 76 89.34 72.52 -27.93
CA GLU A 76 88.90 73.28 -29.11
C GLU A 76 88.21 74.61 -28.74
N MET A 77 87.32 74.61 -27.74
CA MET A 77 86.69 75.83 -27.22
C MET A 77 87.73 76.82 -26.66
N LEU A 78 88.76 76.31 -25.98
CA LEU A 78 89.83 77.13 -25.40
C LEU A 78 90.73 77.76 -26.48
N ASP A 79 90.95 77.07 -27.59
CA ASP A 79 91.80 77.52 -28.70
C ASP A 79 91.07 78.49 -29.65
N ASN A 80 89.73 78.49 -29.66
CA ASN A 80 88.89 79.33 -30.54
C ASN A 80 88.58 80.75 -30.00
N ASP A 81 89.35 81.25 -29.03
CA ASP A 81 89.25 82.61 -28.48
C ASP A 81 87.86 82.98 -27.89
N GLU A 82 87.15 82.03 -27.29
CA GLU A 82 85.83 82.27 -26.69
C GLU A 82 85.87 83.18 -25.44
N ASP A 83 84.75 83.86 -25.16
CA ASP A 83 84.63 84.70 -23.96
C ASP A 83 84.84 83.88 -22.69
N PHE A 84 85.56 84.47 -21.73
CA PHE A 84 85.89 83.86 -20.46
C PHE A 84 84.65 83.38 -19.70
N ASP A 85 83.57 84.18 -19.72
CA ASP A 85 82.32 83.84 -19.04
C ASP A 85 81.59 82.67 -19.70
N TYR A 86 81.77 82.49 -21.02
CA TYR A 86 81.22 81.35 -21.75
C TYR A 86 82.03 80.08 -21.44
N LEU A 87 83.36 80.16 -21.50
CA LEU A 87 84.25 79.05 -21.14
C LEU A 87 84.01 78.60 -19.70
N ASP A 88 83.88 79.52 -18.74
CA ASP A 88 83.60 79.14 -17.35
C ASP A 88 82.25 78.42 -17.19
N LYS A 89 81.22 78.83 -17.95
CA LYS A 89 79.93 78.12 -17.99
C LYS A 89 80.05 76.72 -18.59
N GLN A 90 80.74 76.56 -19.72
CA GLN A 90 80.92 75.25 -20.34
C GLN A 90 81.72 74.30 -19.45
N PHE A 91 82.79 74.80 -18.81
CA PHE A 91 83.55 74.01 -17.84
C PHE A 91 82.72 73.64 -16.60
N LYS A 92 81.82 74.51 -16.14
CA LYS A 92 80.88 74.18 -15.04
C LYS A 92 79.87 73.11 -15.43
N ILE A 93 79.31 73.16 -16.64
CA ILE A 93 78.41 72.12 -17.17
C ILE A 93 79.17 70.79 -17.29
N TYR A 94 80.36 70.82 -17.88
CA TYR A 94 81.21 69.64 -18.04
C TYR A 94 81.61 69.03 -16.68
N GLU A 95 82.00 69.85 -15.69
CA GLU A 95 82.28 69.40 -14.32
C GLU A 95 81.05 68.81 -13.63
N SER A 96 79.88 69.41 -13.81
CA SER A 96 78.64 68.88 -13.27
C SER A 96 78.34 67.50 -13.87
N ASN A 97 78.49 67.34 -15.18
CA ASN A 97 78.24 66.07 -15.87
C ASN A 97 79.23 64.97 -15.45
N ILE A 98 80.49 65.32 -15.13
CA ILE A 98 81.46 64.36 -14.59
C ILE A 98 80.95 63.72 -13.30
N GLU A 99 80.36 64.50 -12.38
CA GLU A 99 79.85 63.95 -11.12
C GLU A 99 78.75 62.90 -11.35
N PHE A 100 77.89 63.10 -12.35
CA PHE A 100 76.87 62.14 -12.75
C PHE A 100 77.47 60.91 -13.43
N LEU A 101 78.41 61.09 -14.36
CA LEU A 101 79.07 59.97 -15.04
C LEU A 101 79.86 59.08 -14.08
N ILE A 102 80.45 59.62 -13.01
CA ILE A 102 81.10 58.80 -11.99
C ILE A 102 80.09 57.83 -11.34
N LYS A 103 78.87 58.31 -11.05
CA LYS A 103 77.79 57.48 -10.50
C LYS A 103 77.34 56.43 -11.52
N GLU A 104 77.11 56.82 -12.77
CA GLU A 104 76.69 55.88 -13.82
C GLU A 104 77.78 54.84 -14.14
N LYS A 105 79.06 55.22 -14.14
CA LYS A 105 80.19 54.29 -14.31
C LYS A 105 80.28 53.28 -13.17
N GLN A 106 79.95 53.69 -11.94
CA GLN A 106 79.86 52.77 -10.81
C GLN A 106 78.67 51.82 -10.96
N LYS A 107 77.50 52.32 -11.36
CA LYS A 107 76.32 51.48 -11.64
C LYS A 107 76.59 50.46 -12.75
N LEU A 108 77.21 50.87 -13.86
CA LEU A 108 77.58 49.98 -14.96
C LEU A 108 78.46 48.82 -14.49
N LYS A 109 79.45 49.11 -13.62
CA LYS A 109 80.29 48.08 -12.99
C LYS A 109 79.51 47.12 -12.09
N MET A 110 78.47 47.59 -11.41
CA MET A 110 77.62 46.75 -10.57
C MET A 110 76.72 45.85 -11.44
N LEU A 111 76.13 46.40 -12.50
CA LEU A 111 75.31 45.65 -13.44
C LEU A 111 76.12 44.59 -14.19
N LYS A 112 77.39 44.87 -14.53
CA LYS A 112 78.27 43.91 -15.21
C LYS A 112 78.64 42.68 -14.36
N LYS A 113 78.48 42.76 -13.03
CA LYS A 113 78.66 41.63 -12.11
C LYS A 113 77.42 40.73 -12.03
N ASP A 114 76.30 41.16 -12.61
CA ASP A 114 75.08 40.37 -12.62
C ASP A 114 75.26 39.15 -13.54
N PRO A 115 74.80 37.94 -13.15
CA PRO A 115 74.86 36.75 -14.01
C PRO A 115 74.18 36.96 -15.38
N MET A 116 73.19 37.85 -15.46
CA MET A 116 72.50 38.16 -16.71
C MET A 116 73.32 39.04 -17.67
N ALA A 117 74.42 39.64 -17.20
CA ALA A 117 75.26 40.53 -17.99
C ALA A 117 75.94 39.82 -19.17
N GLU A 118 76.23 38.52 -19.05
CA GLU A 118 76.82 37.70 -20.14
C GLU A 118 75.95 37.68 -21.40
N ARG A 119 74.63 37.83 -21.26
CA ARG A 119 73.67 37.85 -22.38
C ARG A 119 73.54 39.22 -23.06
N LEU A 120 74.09 40.28 -22.47
CA LEU A 120 74.00 41.67 -22.95
C LEU A 120 75.38 42.30 -23.22
N THR A 121 76.41 41.48 -23.41
CA THR A 121 77.82 41.89 -23.61
C THR A 121 77.99 43.02 -24.62
N GLU A 122 77.31 42.94 -25.77
CA GLU A 122 77.39 43.96 -26.83
C GLU A 122 76.85 45.34 -26.38
N ARG A 123 75.82 45.37 -25.53
CA ARG A 123 75.27 46.64 -25.00
C ARG A 123 76.19 47.25 -23.94
N PHE A 124 76.79 46.42 -23.08
CA PHE A 124 77.80 46.87 -22.12
C PHE A 124 79.02 47.48 -22.84
N GLU A 125 79.50 46.86 -23.92
CA GLU A 125 80.63 47.38 -24.70
C GLU A 125 80.34 48.73 -25.37
N LYS A 126 79.10 48.95 -25.84
CA LYS A 126 78.67 50.24 -26.40
C LYS A 126 78.68 51.35 -25.35
N LEU A 127 78.13 51.07 -24.16
CA LEU A 127 78.13 51.99 -23.01
C LEU A 127 79.56 52.30 -22.53
N GLU A 128 80.45 51.31 -22.44
CA GLU A 128 81.85 51.51 -22.02
C GLU A 128 82.64 52.45 -22.95
N LYS A 129 82.27 52.56 -24.24
CA LYS A 129 82.92 53.47 -25.19
C LYS A 129 82.51 54.94 -25.00
N ILE A 130 81.35 55.20 -24.41
CA ILE A 130 80.77 56.55 -24.28
C ILE A 130 80.73 57.06 -22.83
N ILE A 131 80.89 56.17 -21.84
CA ILE A 131 80.79 56.47 -20.39
C ILE A 131 81.79 57.52 -19.88
N ASP A 132 82.88 57.74 -20.61
CA ASP A 132 83.96 58.68 -20.27
C ASP A 132 83.86 60.02 -21.01
N ASP A 133 82.74 60.27 -21.71
CA ASP A 133 82.45 61.50 -22.45
C ASP A 133 81.35 62.33 -21.76
N PRO A 134 81.70 63.40 -21.01
CA PRO A 134 80.72 64.23 -20.29
C PRO A 134 79.73 64.97 -21.17
N TRP A 135 79.95 65.05 -22.48
CA TRP A 135 78.97 65.62 -23.42
C TRP A 135 77.88 64.64 -23.82
N LYS A 136 78.05 63.34 -23.54
CA LYS A 136 77.09 62.27 -23.88
C LYS A 136 76.29 61.76 -22.69
N LEU A 137 76.21 62.55 -21.61
CA LEU A 137 75.55 62.14 -20.36
C LEU A 137 74.11 61.64 -20.60
N ASP A 138 73.31 62.34 -21.41
CA ASP A 138 71.92 61.94 -21.67
C ASP A 138 71.82 60.57 -22.34
N LEU A 139 72.68 60.33 -23.33
CA LEU A 139 72.76 59.05 -24.05
C LEU A 139 73.23 57.91 -23.14
N VAL A 140 74.18 58.20 -22.24
CA VAL A 140 74.66 57.26 -21.23
C VAL A 140 73.53 56.89 -20.26
N VAL A 141 72.76 57.87 -19.78
CA VAL A 141 71.66 57.63 -18.83
C VAL A 141 70.55 56.82 -19.47
N GLU A 142 70.18 57.11 -20.71
CA GLU A 142 69.15 56.38 -21.47
C GLU A 142 69.55 54.90 -21.66
N GLU A 143 70.74 54.65 -22.18
CA GLU A 143 71.26 53.29 -22.38
C GLU A 143 71.41 52.52 -21.06
N MET A 144 71.81 53.20 -19.97
CA MET A 144 71.87 52.61 -18.63
C MET A 144 70.48 52.16 -18.13
N MET A 145 69.45 53.00 -18.31
CA MET A 145 68.08 52.66 -17.91
C MET A 145 67.51 51.48 -18.69
N ASP A 146 67.72 51.43 -20.01
CA ASP A 146 67.25 50.33 -20.84
C ASP A 146 67.97 49.01 -20.54
N LEU A 147 69.26 49.09 -20.17
CA LEU A 147 70.04 47.94 -19.74
C LEU A 147 69.55 47.41 -18.38
N GLU A 148 69.24 48.28 -17.41
CA GLU A 148 68.60 47.90 -16.15
C GLU A 148 67.22 47.24 -16.36
N ARG A 149 66.38 47.80 -17.25
CA ARG A 149 65.07 47.23 -17.58
C ARG A 149 65.21 45.82 -18.17
N SER A 150 66.13 45.64 -19.13
CA SER A 150 66.37 44.35 -19.80
C SER A 150 66.85 43.27 -18.82
N ILE A 151 67.75 43.62 -17.88
CA ILE A 151 68.22 42.69 -16.84
C ILE A 151 67.07 42.27 -15.93
N ASN A 152 66.21 43.21 -15.52
CA ASN A 152 65.07 42.90 -14.66
C ASN A 152 64.02 42.04 -15.35
N GLU A 153 63.70 42.31 -16.63
CA GLU A 153 62.79 41.49 -17.43
C GLU A 153 63.31 40.05 -17.57
N MET A 154 64.60 39.86 -17.85
CA MET A 154 65.20 38.53 -17.91
C MET A 154 65.16 37.78 -16.58
N LYS A 155 65.43 38.47 -15.46
CA LYS A 155 65.31 37.87 -14.13
C LYS A 155 63.88 37.43 -13.82
N GLU A 156 62.88 38.22 -14.18
CA GLU A 156 61.47 37.86 -14.00
C GLU A 156 61.07 36.66 -14.88
N ILE A 157 61.58 36.57 -16.11
CA ILE A 157 61.36 35.40 -16.98
C ILE A 157 61.98 34.14 -16.38
N ASP A 158 63.26 34.18 -15.99
CA ASP A 158 63.95 33.03 -15.38
C ASP A 158 63.28 32.59 -14.07
N LYS A 159 62.82 33.57 -13.26
CA LYS A 159 62.06 33.31 -12.03
C LYS A 159 60.74 32.61 -12.31
N LYS A 160 59.94 33.10 -13.27
CA LYS A 160 58.66 32.46 -13.67
C LYS A 160 58.87 31.06 -14.22
N GLN A 161 59.91 30.84 -15.02
CA GLN A 161 60.25 29.50 -15.52
C GLN A 161 60.66 28.55 -14.40
N LEU A 162 61.43 29.04 -13.42
CA LEU A 162 61.83 28.25 -12.25
C LEU A 162 60.62 27.89 -11.38
N GLU A 163 59.72 28.83 -11.13
CA GLU A 163 58.46 28.60 -10.39
C GLU A 163 57.58 27.59 -11.11
N THR A 164 57.41 27.72 -12.43
CA THR A 164 56.67 26.77 -13.27
C THR A 164 57.28 25.36 -13.18
N ARG A 165 58.60 25.23 -13.28
CA ARG A 165 59.30 23.93 -13.14
C ARG A 165 59.14 23.33 -11.75
N LYS A 166 59.24 24.14 -10.69
CA LYS A 166 58.99 23.69 -9.32
C LYS A 166 57.56 23.17 -9.17
N ARG A 167 56.58 23.91 -9.68
CA ARG A 167 55.16 23.55 -9.61
C ARG A 167 54.86 22.25 -10.37
N LYS A 168 55.36 22.11 -11.60
CA LYS A 168 55.24 20.86 -12.39
C LYS A 168 55.85 19.65 -11.63
N ASN A 169 56.99 19.84 -10.97
CA ASN A 169 57.59 18.78 -10.16
C ASN A 169 56.79 18.44 -8.89
N GLU A 170 56.14 19.41 -8.25
CA GLU A 170 55.22 19.16 -7.13
C GLU A 170 54.01 18.32 -7.57
N ILE A 171 53.39 18.70 -8.69
CA ILE A 171 52.26 17.97 -9.28
C ILE A 171 52.69 16.54 -9.62
N ARG A 172 53.85 16.35 -10.28
CA ARG A 172 54.40 15.02 -10.60
C ARG A 172 54.55 14.15 -9.35
N LYS A 173 55.19 14.66 -8.30
CA LYS A 173 55.35 13.92 -7.02
C LYS A 173 54.03 13.56 -6.36
N SER A 174 53.02 14.41 -6.49
CA SER A 174 51.69 14.13 -5.96
C SER A 174 50.99 13.03 -6.76
N LEU A 175 51.06 13.09 -8.09
CA LEU A 175 50.52 12.04 -8.97
C LEU A 175 51.18 10.69 -8.71
N GLU A 176 52.51 10.65 -8.51
CA GLU A 176 53.23 9.43 -8.12
C GLU A 176 52.65 8.81 -6.83
N ARG A 177 52.34 9.62 -5.81
CA ARG A 177 51.70 9.14 -4.57
C ARG A 177 50.31 8.57 -4.82
N TYR A 178 49.49 9.24 -5.62
CA TYR A 178 48.16 8.73 -5.94
C TYR A 178 48.23 7.44 -6.77
N GLN A 179 49.23 7.31 -7.64
CA GLN A 179 49.48 6.08 -8.39
C GLN A 179 49.92 4.93 -7.48
N GLU A 180 50.74 5.20 -6.47
CA GLU A 180 51.10 4.22 -5.41
C GLU A 180 49.88 3.80 -4.58
N GLU A 181 48.93 4.71 -4.32
CA GLU A 181 47.64 4.40 -3.71
C GLU A 181 46.71 3.59 -4.64
N GLY A 182 47.09 3.39 -5.90
CA GLY A 182 46.38 2.59 -6.90
C GLY A 182 45.46 3.39 -7.82
N PHE A 183 45.43 4.72 -7.73
CA PHE A 183 44.61 5.56 -8.61
C PHE A 183 45.20 5.67 -10.01
N LYS A 184 44.32 5.70 -11.03
CA LYS A 184 44.73 6.01 -12.40
C LYS A 184 45.04 7.49 -12.54
N VAL A 185 46.28 7.82 -12.93
CA VAL A 185 46.77 9.20 -13.09
C VAL A 185 47.10 9.57 -14.54
N ASP A 186 46.88 8.65 -15.48
CA ASP A 186 47.37 8.74 -16.86
C ASP A 186 46.95 10.04 -17.56
N MET A 187 45.71 10.51 -17.34
CA MET A 187 45.17 11.70 -17.97
C MET A 187 45.92 12.98 -17.56
N VAL A 188 46.19 13.18 -16.27
CA VAL A 188 46.93 14.35 -15.78
C VAL A 188 48.43 14.20 -16.02
N SER A 189 48.94 12.97 -15.98
CA SER A 189 50.36 12.71 -16.24
C SER A 189 50.77 13.05 -17.68
N GLN A 190 49.87 12.89 -18.66
CA GLN A 190 50.13 13.27 -20.05
C GLN A 190 50.27 14.79 -20.24
N LEU A 191 49.63 15.59 -19.38
CA LEU A 191 49.65 17.06 -19.43
C LEU A 191 50.88 17.68 -18.73
N LEU A 192 51.76 16.88 -18.13
CA LEU A 192 52.93 17.39 -17.39
C LEU A 192 53.87 18.22 -18.29
N ASP A 193 53.88 17.95 -19.59
CA ASP A 193 54.72 18.65 -20.57
C ASP A 193 54.00 19.85 -21.23
N ASP A 194 52.68 20.02 -21.01
CA ASP A 194 51.83 21.05 -21.64
C ASP A 194 51.79 22.39 -20.86
N ASP A 195 50.85 23.28 -21.18
CA ASP A 195 50.66 24.57 -20.51
C ASP A 195 50.37 24.40 -19.00
N ILE A 196 50.99 25.23 -18.18
CA ILE A 196 50.88 25.12 -16.72
C ILE A 196 49.46 25.39 -16.21
N ASN A 197 48.71 26.29 -16.84
CA ASN A 197 47.36 26.62 -16.39
C ASN A 197 46.41 25.45 -16.64
N LEU A 198 46.50 24.83 -17.84
CA LEU A 198 45.72 23.65 -18.17
C LEU A 198 46.05 22.47 -17.24
N LEU A 199 47.33 22.26 -16.95
CA LEU A 199 47.76 21.23 -16.01
C LEU A 199 47.19 21.47 -14.60
N GLU A 200 47.18 22.71 -14.11
CA GLU A 200 46.62 23.04 -12.80
C GLU A 200 45.11 22.82 -12.75
N GLU A 201 44.37 23.22 -13.78
CA GLU A 201 42.91 23.02 -13.85
C GLU A 201 42.54 21.53 -13.80
N GLU A 202 43.19 20.71 -14.62
CA GLU A 202 42.96 19.27 -14.66
C GLU A 202 43.42 18.56 -13.38
N TYR A 203 44.54 19.00 -12.80
CA TYR A 203 45.01 18.48 -11.52
C TYR A 203 44.05 18.82 -10.37
N ASP A 204 43.47 20.01 -10.34
CA ASP A 204 42.45 20.40 -9.35
C ASP A 204 41.14 19.62 -9.52
N ILE A 205 40.74 19.32 -10.76
CA ILE A 205 39.61 18.41 -11.04
C ILE A 205 39.94 17.01 -10.50
N PHE A 206 41.11 16.47 -10.83
CA PHE A 206 41.58 15.17 -10.37
C PHE A 206 41.61 15.05 -8.85
N ILE A 207 42.15 16.05 -8.13
CA ILE A 207 42.18 16.03 -6.65
C ILE A 207 40.76 15.98 -6.09
N ARG A 208 39.85 16.80 -6.63
CA ARG A 208 38.45 16.85 -6.16
C ARG A 208 37.74 15.53 -6.40
N GLN A 209 37.91 14.93 -7.57
CA GLN A 209 37.33 13.62 -7.90
C GLN A 209 37.92 12.52 -7.01
N THR A 210 39.23 12.50 -6.79
CA THR A 210 39.91 11.51 -5.94
C THR A 210 39.46 11.62 -4.48
N ALA A 211 39.30 12.85 -3.95
CA ALA A 211 38.78 13.07 -2.61
C ALA A 211 37.34 12.54 -2.46
N ARG A 212 36.49 12.77 -3.46
CA ARG A 212 35.12 12.23 -3.50
C ARG A 212 35.10 10.71 -3.59
N LEU A 213 35.94 10.09 -4.43
CA LEU A 213 36.07 8.63 -4.50
C LEU A 213 36.51 8.02 -3.17
N LYS A 214 37.45 8.66 -2.45
CA LYS A 214 37.82 8.23 -1.08
C LYS A 214 36.63 8.28 -0.12
N ALA A 215 35.77 9.31 -0.21
CA ALA A 215 34.55 9.40 0.59
C ALA A 215 33.51 8.32 0.20
N LEU A 216 33.34 8.05 -1.09
CA LEU A 216 32.44 6.98 -1.59
C LEU A 216 32.93 5.59 -1.18
N LYS A 217 34.25 5.37 -1.16
CA LYS A 217 34.87 4.15 -0.63
C LYS A 217 34.48 3.92 0.83
N GLU A 218 34.64 4.95 1.66
CA GLU A 218 34.26 4.86 3.09
C GLU A 218 32.77 4.55 3.25
N GLN A 219 31.90 5.18 2.46
CA GLN A 219 30.46 4.88 2.46
C GLN A 219 30.17 3.44 2.04
N LEU A 220 30.85 2.91 1.02
CA LEU A 220 30.70 1.53 0.57
C LEU A 220 31.10 0.54 1.68
N PHE A 221 32.18 0.82 2.43
CA PHE A 221 32.63 -0.03 3.54
C PHE A 221 31.69 -0.01 4.75
N GLN A 222 30.99 1.09 4.98
CA GLN A 222 30.02 1.21 6.08
C GLN A 222 28.65 0.57 5.76
N LEU A 223 28.41 0.21 4.49
CA LEU A 223 27.15 -0.43 4.09
C LEU A 223 27.13 -1.90 4.56
N ASP A 224 26.03 -2.28 5.20
CA ASP A 224 25.70 -3.67 5.47
C ASP A 224 25.20 -4.32 4.17
N ALA A 225 26.15 -4.74 3.33
CA ALA A 225 25.93 -5.23 1.99
C ALA A 225 25.91 -6.77 1.89
N ALA A 226 25.55 -7.45 2.99
CA ALA A 226 25.36 -8.89 2.98
C ALA A 226 24.32 -9.30 1.92
N GLY A 227 24.68 -10.21 1.02
CA GLY A 227 23.86 -10.63 -0.13
C GLY A 227 23.99 -9.77 -1.39
N PHE A 228 24.88 -8.77 -1.39
CA PHE A 228 25.19 -7.91 -2.55
C PHE A 228 26.72 -7.86 -2.82
N GLU A 229 27.42 -8.95 -2.53
CA GLU A 229 28.89 -9.00 -2.57
C GLU A 229 29.45 -8.76 -3.97
N GLU A 230 28.73 -9.19 -5.01
CA GLU A 230 29.13 -8.98 -6.41
C GLU A 230 29.06 -7.49 -6.80
N GLU A 231 28.00 -6.80 -6.41
CA GLU A 231 27.84 -5.37 -6.67
C GLU A 231 28.88 -4.54 -5.90
N VAL A 232 29.13 -4.88 -4.63
CA VAL A 232 30.19 -4.24 -3.84
C VAL A 232 31.56 -4.44 -4.50
N ALA A 233 31.85 -5.65 -4.99
CA ALA A 233 33.10 -5.93 -5.68
C ALA A 233 33.23 -5.17 -7.01
N SER A 234 32.12 -5.01 -7.75
CA SER A 234 32.08 -4.21 -8.98
C SER A 234 32.40 -2.74 -8.71
N ILE A 235 31.67 -2.11 -7.78
CA ILE A 235 31.89 -0.70 -7.39
C ILE A 235 33.31 -0.52 -6.84
N SER A 236 33.81 -1.48 -6.05
CA SER A 236 35.15 -1.41 -5.45
C SER A 236 36.28 -1.32 -6.49
N ARG A 237 36.13 -1.95 -7.66
CA ARG A 237 37.12 -1.86 -8.75
C ARG A 237 37.12 -0.48 -9.41
N LYS A 238 35.96 0.15 -9.52
CA LYS A 238 35.80 1.48 -10.14
C LYS A 238 36.28 2.63 -9.24
N LEU A 239 36.35 2.42 -7.92
CA LEU A 239 36.80 3.42 -6.93
C LEU A 239 38.24 3.95 -7.11
N PHE A 240 39.03 3.33 -7.98
CA PHE A 240 40.40 3.73 -8.29
C PHE A 240 40.53 4.55 -9.58
N ASP A 241 39.43 4.84 -10.26
CA ASP A 241 39.40 5.61 -11.50
C ASP A 241 38.61 6.91 -11.33
N PRO A 242 39.28 8.07 -11.15
CA PRO A 242 38.64 9.38 -11.00
C PRO A 242 37.69 9.76 -12.14
N THR A 243 37.89 9.20 -13.33
CA THR A 243 37.03 9.47 -14.49
C THR A 243 35.66 8.79 -14.40
N GLN A 244 35.51 7.76 -13.56
CA GLN A 244 34.27 7.00 -13.40
C GLN A 244 33.45 7.44 -12.18
N ILE A 245 33.73 8.60 -11.61
CA ILE A 245 33.11 9.03 -10.36
C ILE A 245 31.58 9.09 -10.42
N ASP A 246 31.03 9.61 -11.52
CA ASP A 246 29.58 9.72 -11.67
C ASP A 246 28.92 8.33 -11.75
N GLU A 247 29.53 7.38 -12.46
CA GLU A 247 29.06 5.99 -12.50
C GLU A 247 29.10 5.35 -11.10
N VAL A 248 30.20 5.52 -10.38
CA VAL A 248 30.35 5.01 -9.00
C VAL A 248 29.29 5.61 -8.08
N GLU A 249 29.03 6.91 -8.16
CA GLU A 249 27.98 7.58 -7.37
C GLU A 249 26.60 7.00 -7.67
N THR A 250 26.27 6.79 -8.94
CA THR A 250 24.98 6.20 -9.34
C THR A 250 24.84 4.76 -8.86
N GLU A 251 25.83 3.89 -9.12
CA GLU A 251 25.80 2.49 -8.70
C GLU A 251 25.73 2.34 -7.18
N LEU A 252 26.44 3.20 -6.42
CA LEU A 252 26.39 3.19 -4.96
C LEU A 252 25.02 3.61 -4.43
N ASN A 253 24.39 4.62 -5.04
CA ASN A 253 23.06 5.06 -4.64
C ASN A 253 22.00 3.99 -4.95
N ASP A 254 22.07 3.37 -6.13
CA ASP A 254 21.19 2.26 -6.51
C ASP A 254 21.36 1.07 -5.55
N LEU A 255 22.60 0.76 -5.17
CA LEU A 255 22.89 -0.28 -4.18
C LEU A 255 22.29 0.07 -2.81
N LYS A 256 22.43 1.32 -2.34
CA LYS A 256 21.80 1.79 -1.09
C LYS A 256 20.28 1.60 -1.12
N GLU A 257 19.63 1.97 -2.22
CA GLU A 257 18.18 1.81 -2.38
C GLU A 257 17.77 0.33 -2.36
N ARG A 258 18.52 -0.54 -3.05
CA ARG A 258 18.28 -1.98 -3.05
C ARG A 258 18.46 -2.60 -1.67
N ILE A 259 19.50 -2.23 -0.93
CA ILE A 259 19.73 -2.68 0.45
C ILE A 259 18.59 -2.21 1.37
N LEU A 260 18.19 -0.94 1.28
CA LEU A 260 17.07 -0.39 2.05
C LEU A 260 15.76 -1.11 1.74
N SER A 261 15.48 -1.35 0.45
CA SER A 261 14.33 -2.10 -0.01
C SER A 261 14.34 -3.53 0.55
N HIS A 262 15.46 -4.24 0.42
CA HIS A 262 15.63 -5.59 0.96
C HIS A 262 15.38 -5.62 2.47
N LYS A 263 15.95 -4.67 3.22
CA LYS A 263 15.76 -4.55 4.67
C LYS A 263 14.30 -4.28 5.04
N MET A 264 13.62 -3.38 4.34
CA MET A 264 12.21 -3.08 4.55
C MET A 264 11.31 -4.29 4.26
N ARG A 265 11.55 -4.99 3.14
CA ARG A 265 10.84 -6.22 2.79
C ARG A 265 11.04 -7.30 3.86
N SER A 266 12.28 -7.52 4.29
CA SER A 266 12.62 -8.50 5.33
C SER A 266 11.95 -8.17 6.66
N GLN A 267 11.94 -6.89 7.05
CA GLN A 267 11.27 -6.43 8.27
C GLN A 267 9.74 -6.65 8.19
N ARG A 268 9.12 -6.37 7.04
CA ARG A 268 7.68 -6.61 6.83
C ARG A 268 7.33 -8.09 7.01
N ILE A 269 8.11 -8.99 6.41
CA ILE A 269 7.91 -10.45 6.55
C ILE A 269 8.16 -10.89 7.99
N THR A 270 9.21 -10.37 8.65
CA THR A 270 9.51 -10.65 10.05
C THR A 270 8.36 -10.23 10.99
N ASN A 271 7.74 -9.08 10.74
CA ASN A 271 6.59 -8.63 11.52
C ASN A 271 5.39 -9.55 11.31
N ALA A 272 5.10 -9.97 10.07
CA ALA A 272 4.03 -10.93 9.77
C ALA A 272 4.28 -12.29 10.44
N ILE A 273 5.53 -12.78 10.42
CA ILE A 273 5.95 -14.00 11.14
C ILE A 273 5.66 -13.86 12.65
N LYS A 274 6.04 -12.75 13.28
CA LYS A 274 5.76 -12.52 14.70
C LYS A 274 4.27 -12.47 15.01
N GLU A 275 3.49 -11.80 14.17
CA GLU A 275 2.04 -11.68 14.35
C GLU A 275 1.34 -13.05 14.21
N TRP A 276 1.62 -13.77 13.14
CA TRP A 276 0.98 -15.06 12.84
C TRP A 276 1.43 -16.17 13.79
N SER A 277 2.71 -16.19 14.20
CA SER A 277 3.18 -17.10 15.27
C SER A 277 2.53 -16.78 16.61
N GLY A 278 2.35 -15.49 16.95
CA GLY A 278 1.63 -15.05 18.14
C GLY A 278 0.16 -15.50 18.16
N MET A 279 -0.48 -15.60 16.99
CA MET A 279 -1.81 -16.20 16.83
C MET A 279 -1.81 -17.74 16.84
N GLY A 280 -0.63 -18.36 16.95
CA GLY A 280 -0.43 -19.81 17.02
C GLY A 280 -0.34 -20.53 15.67
N PHE A 281 -0.22 -19.80 14.54
CA PHE A 281 -0.10 -20.42 13.23
C PHE A 281 1.28 -21.03 12.98
N LYS A 282 1.31 -22.17 12.29
CA LYS A 282 2.55 -22.82 11.82
C LYS A 282 3.11 -22.06 10.62
N ILE A 283 4.23 -21.38 10.82
CA ILE A 283 4.85 -20.49 9.83
C ILE A 283 6.27 -20.89 9.42
N SER A 284 6.73 -22.09 9.80
CA SER A 284 8.11 -22.54 9.60
C SER A 284 8.59 -22.49 8.14
N LYS A 285 7.69 -22.71 7.17
CA LYS A 285 8.03 -22.57 5.74
C LYS A 285 8.38 -21.13 5.38
N LEU A 286 7.62 -20.15 5.89
CA LEU A 286 7.89 -18.73 5.68
C LEU A 286 9.17 -18.29 6.40
N GLU A 287 9.41 -18.78 7.63
CA GLU A 287 10.65 -18.53 8.38
C GLU A 287 11.89 -19.06 7.65
N ASN A 288 11.80 -20.25 7.04
CA ASN A 288 12.90 -20.83 6.28
C ASN A 288 13.13 -20.10 4.96
N ALA A 289 12.06 -19.71 4.26
CA ALA A 289 12.17 -18.92 3.04
C ALA A 289 12.85 -17.56 3.32
N LEU A 290 12.48 -16.87 4.39
CA LEU A 290 13.10 -15.58 4.76
C LEU A 290 14.62 -15.66 4.97
N LYS A 291 15.15 -16.82 5.40
CA LYS A 291 16.59 -17.03 5.58
C LYS A 291 17.34 -17.33 4.28
N SER A 292 16.63 -17.70 3.23
CA SER A 292 17.22 -18.21 1.97
C SER A 292 16.95 -17.26 0.82
N ASP A 293 15.69 -16.97 0.53
CA ASP A 293 15.26 -16.13 -0.59
C ASP A 293 14.09 -15.23 -0.16
N ILE A 294 14.34 -13.91 -0.18
CA ILE A 294 13.34 -12.91 0.19
C ILE A 294 12.17 -12.84 -0.79
N ASP A 295 12.41 -13.09 -2.08
CA ASP A 295 11.38 -13.06 -3.12
C ASP A 295 10.45 -14.27 -2.97
N GLU A 296 11.01 -15.45 -2.67
CA GLU A 296 10.21 -16.62 -2.30
C GLU A 296 9.41 -16.37 -1.01
N ALA A 297 10.05 -15.78 0.00
CA ALA A 297 9.40 -15.44 1.26
C ALA A 297 8.22 -14.48 1.08
N GLU A 298 8.32 -13.48 0.20
CA GLU A 298 7.19 -12.60 -0.11
C GLU A 298 6.02 -13.32 -0.78
N ARG A 299 6.31 -14.20 -1.74
CA ARG A 299 5.26 -15.01 -2.40
C ARG A 299 4.54 -15.89 -1.38
N ILE A 300 5.29 -16.53 -0.47
CA ILE A 300 4.72 -17.35 0.60
C ILE A 300 3.94 -16.47 1.59
N MET A 301 4.44 -15.29 1.95
CA MET A 301 3.74 -14.36 2.84
C MET A 301 2.37 -13.98 2.27
N GLU A 302 2.29 -13.63 0.99
CA GLU A 302 1.02 -13.22 0.38
C GLU A 302 0.02 -14.38 0.26
N ASP A 303 0.48 -15.59 -0.03
CA ASP A 303 -0.34 -16.80 0.01
C ASP A 303 -0.82 -17.10 1.45
N TYR A 304 0.07 -16.99 2.43
CA TYR A 304 -0.25 -17.23 3.85
C TYR A 304 -1.24 -16.21 4.39
N ARG A 305 -1.14 -14.94 4.00
CA ARG A 305 -2.11 -13.89 4.38
C ARG A 305 -3.54 -14.33 4.05
N LYS A 306 -3.78 -14.75 2.81
CA LYS A 306 -5.11 -15.19 2.33
C LYS A 306 -5.58 -16.45 3.06
N ARG A 307 -4.68 -17.43 3.24
CA ARG A 307 -5.02 -18.69 3.92
C ARG A 307 -5.32 -18.48 5.40
N ILE A 308 -4.55 -17.64 6.10
CA ILE A 308 -4.75 -17.33 7.51
C ILE A 308 -6.06 -16.58 7.74
N GLU A 309 -6.39 -15.62 6.87
CA GLU A 309 -7.67 -14.93 6.90
C GLU A 309 -8.84 -15.93 6.82
N GLU A 310 -8.79 -16.85 5.85
CA GLU A 310 -9.82 -17.89 5.69
C GLU A 310 -9.88 -18.87 6.87
N LEU A 311 -8.72 -19.30 7.39
CA LEU A 311 -8.67 -20.17 8.57
C LEU A 311 -9.24 -19.49 9.82
N THR A 312 -9.03 -18.18 9.96
CA THR A 312 -9.57 -17.40 11.09
C THR A 312 -11.09 -17.25 11.00
N ASP A 313 -11.64 -17.05 9.80
CA ASP A 313 -13.08 -17.10 9.55
C ASP A 313 -13.65 -18.48 9.90
N TYR A 314 -13.02 -19.57 9.45
CA TYR A 314 -13.43 -20.93 9.84
C TYR A 314 -13.36 -21.17 11.35
N GLU A 315 -12.33 -20.66 12.04
CA GLU A 315 -12.18 -20.81 13.49
C GLU A 315 -13.32 -20.11 14.24
N THR A 316 -13.72 -18.92 13.76
CA THR A 316 -14.82 -18.15 14.31
C THR A 316 -16.15 -18.88 14.12
N ARG A 317 -16.43 -19.37 12.89
CA ARG A 317 -17.64 -20.16 12.59
C ARG A 317 -17.73 -21.43 13.42
N LEU A 318 -16.62 -22.13 13.65
CA LEU A 318 -16.59 -23.32 14.50
C LEU A 318 -16.92 -23.01 15.96
N LYS A 319 -16.51 -21.86 16.49
CA LYS A 319 -16.85 -21.41 17.86
C LYS A 319 -18.34 -21.08 17.99
N GLU A 320 -18.95 -20.55 16.94
CA GLU A 320 -20.39 -20.23 16.90
C GLU A 320 -21.27 -21.48 16.77
N MET A 321 -20.80 -22.50 16.05
CA MET A 321 -21.50 -23.78 15.87
C MET A 321 -21.56 -24.59 17.18
N LYS A 322 -22.58 -24.34 18.00
CA LYS A 322 -22.83 -25.06 19.27
C LYS A 322 -23.50 -26.42 19.05
N LEU A 323 -22.93 -27.29 18.22
CA LEU A 323 -23.50 -28.61 17.91
C LEU A 323 -22.73 -29.70 18.65
N ARG A 324 -23.27 -30.16 19.79
CA ARG A 324 -22.69 -31.26 20.61
C ARG A 324 -22.44 -32.53 19.78
N GLU A 325 -23.30 -32.80 18.80
CA GLU A 325 -23.25 -33.96 17.91
C GLU A 325 -22.07 -33.95 16.93
N MET A 326 -21.40 -32.79 16.76
CA MET A 326 -20.28 -32.64 15.82
C MET A 326 -18.95 -32.38 16.53
N ARG A 327 -18.89 -32.58 17.86
CA ARG A 327 -17.70 -32.28 18.67
C ARG A 327 -16.41 -32.90 18.12
N ASP A 328 -16.47 -34.16 17.68
CA ASP A 328 -15.28 -34.86 17.17
C ASP A 328 -14.79 -34.29 15.83
N LEU A 329 -15.72 -33.93 14.93
CA LEU A 329 -15.40 -33.30 13.64
C LEU A 329 -14.85 -31.90 13.86
N VAL A 330 -15.48 -31.10 14.72
CA VAL A 330 -15.02 -29.77 15.12
C VAL A 330 -13.63 -29.85 15.73
N HIS A 331 -13.39 -30.81 16.62
CA HIS A 331 -12.07 -31.02 17.24
C HIS A 331 -11.01 -31.37 16.19
N LYS A 332 -11.31 -32.29 15.27
CA LYS A 332 -10.40 -32.67 14.18
C LYS A 332 -9.99 -31.47 13.31
N VAL A 333 -10.94 -30.60 12.96
CA VAL A 333 -10.64 -29.37 12.21
C VAL A 333 -9.84 -28.40 13.05
N SER A 334 -10.17 -28.24 14.34
CA SER A 334 -9.45 -27.33 15.26
C SER A 334 -7.96 -27.67 15.40
N LEU A 335 -7.57 -28.94 15.30
CA LEU A 335 -6.16 -29.37 15.32
C LEU A 335 -5.39 -28.95 14.06
N LYS A 336 -6.08 -28.76 12.93
CA LYS A 336 -5.49 -28.38 11.65
C LYS A 336 -5.59 -26.89 11.36
N ILE A 337 -6.50 -26.18 12.02
CA ILE A 337 -6.87 -24.80 11.67
C ILE A 337 -5.75 -23.79 11.84
N LYS A 338 -4.74 -24.12 12.65
CA LYS A 338 -3.53 -23.31 12.82
C LYS A 338 -2.42 -23.66 11.83
N ASN A 339 -2.70 -24.44 10.78
CA ASN A 339 -1.72 -24.76 9.73
C ASN A 339 -2.21 -24.30 8.35
N PRO A 340 -1.68 -23.18 7.81
CA PRO A 340 -2.00 -22.67 6.47
C PRO A 340 -1.81 -23.70 5.34
N GLU A 341 -0.87 -24.63 5.48
CA GLU A 341 -0.63 -25.66 4.46
C GLU A 341 -1.76 -26.67 4.35
N LEU A 342 -2.58 -26.82 5.39
CA LEU A 342 -3.68 -27.78 5.46
C LEU A 342 -5.03 -27.16 5.09
N ILE A 343 -5.06 -25.95 4.53
CA ILE A 343 -6.28 -25.22 4.19
C ILE A 343 -7.27 -26.06 3.36
N ASP A 344 -6.80 -26.79 2.35
CA ASP A 344 -7.69 -27.60 1.50
C ASP A 344 -8.31 -28.78 2.26
N SER A 345 -7.58 -29.36 3.21
CA SER A 345 -8.17 -30.35 4.11
C SER A 345 -9.21 -29.71 5.04
N VAL A 346 -8.94 -28.51 5.55
CA VAL A 346 -9.87 -27.77 6.42
C VAL A 346 -11.14 -27.42 5.64
N ARG A 347 -11.03 -26.89 4.41
CA ARG A 347 -12.16 -26.58 3.51
C ARG A 347 -13.08 -27.79 3.31
N LYS A 348 -12.52 -28.96 3.00
CA LYS A 348 -13.28 -30.20 2.81
C LYS A 348 -14.02 -30.62 4.08
N GLU A 349 -13.34 -30.58 5.23
CA GLU A 349 -13.96 -30.96 6.51
C GLU A 349 -15.01 -29.93 6.97
N MET A 350 -14.78 -28.63 6.74
CA MET A 350 -15.76 -27.57 7.01
C MET A 350 -17.02 -27.70 6.16
N ALA A 351 -16.91 -28.06 4.88
CA ALA A 351 -18.07 -28.30 4.03
C ALA A 351 -18.94 -29.45 4.57
N ILE A 352 -18.32 -30.51 5.11
CA ILE A 352 -19.04 -31.62 5.74
C ILE A 352 -19.76 -31.15 7.02
N ILE A 353 -19.08 -30.37 7.86
CA ILE A 353 -19.67 -29.81 9.09
C ILE A 353 -20.86 -28.90 8.76
N GLN A 354 -20.72 -28.00 7.78
CA GLN A 354 -21.79 -27.10 7.36
C GLN A 354 -23.01 -27.86 6.84
N LYS A 355 -22.80 -28.88 5.98
CA LYS A 355 -23.90 -29.70 5.47
C LYS A 355 -24.66 -30.39 6.61
N LYS A 356 -23.94 -30.96 7.57
CA LYS A 356 -24.55 -31.58 8.76
C LYS A 356 -25.27 -30.57 9.64
N ALA A 357 -24.71 -29.38 9.83
CA ALA A 357 -25.35 -28.31 10.61
C ALA A 357 -26.71 -27.93 10.04
N VAL A 358 -26.79 -27.70 8.72
CA VAL A 358 -28.04 -27.39 8.02
C VAL A 358 -29.06 -28.53 8.16
N GLU A 359 -28.61 -29.78 8.05
CA GLU A 359 -29.46 -30.97 8.20
C GLU A 359 -30.03 -31.07 9.62
N THR A 360 -29.19 -30.93 10.65
CA THR A 360 -29.61 -30.94 12.06
C THR A 360 -30.61 -29.81 12.37
N ASP A 361 -30.35 -28.60 11.87
CA ASP A 361 -31.27 -27.46 12.06
C ASP A 361 -32.60 -27.66 11.35
N SER A 362 -32.61 -28.24 10.16
CA SER A 362 -33.83 -28.58 9.42
C SER A 362 -34.67 -29.61 10.18
N ILE A 363 -34.03 -30.66 10.72
CA ILE A 363 -34.68 -31.66 11.58
C ILE A 363 -35.26 -31.00 12.82
N ARG A 364 -34.51 -30.10 13.46
CA ARG A 364 -34.98 -29.35 14.63
C ARG A 364 -36.22 -28.51 14.32
N GLN A 365 -36.23 -27.77 13.21
CA GLN A 365 -37.38 -26.99 12.77
C GLN A 365 -38.60 -27.88 12.53
N LYS A 366 -38.43 -29.02 11.85
CA LYS A 366 -39.52 -29.99 11.63
C LYS A 366 -40.05 -30.59 12.91
N ARG A 367 -39.19 -30.87 13.89
CA ARG A 367 -39.65 -31.29 15.23
C ARG A 367 -40.47 -30.20 15.93
N MET A 368 -40.10 -28.92 15.79
CA MET A 368 -40.90 -27.82 16.33
C MET A 368 -42.26 -27.70 15.65
N GLU A 369 -42.32 -27.85 14.33
CA GLU A 369 -43.57 -27.91 13.56
C GLU A 369 -44.47 -29.05 14.06
N LEU A 370 -43.93 -30.28 14.14
CA LEU A 370 -44.66 -31.44 14.63
C LEU A 370 -45.16 -31.23 16.07
N ASN A 371 -44.31 -30.72 16.96
CA ASN A 371 -44.72 -30.44 18.35
C ASN A 371 -45.84 -29.38 18.43
N SER A 372 -45.83 -28.38 17.54
CA SER A 372 -46.92 -27.41 17.44
C SER A 372 -48.23 -28.08 17.02
N LEU A 373 -48.18 -28.90 15.95
CA LEU A 373 -49.33 -29.67 15.47
C LEU A 373 -49.88 -30.62 16.54
N LEU A 374 -49.01 -31.34 17.25
CA LEU A 374 -49.42 -32.23 18.34
C LEU A 374 -50.13 -31.47 19.46
N LYS A 375 -49.66 -30.28 19.84
CA LYS A 375 -50.37 -29.41 20.80
C LYS A 375 -51.75 -29.01 20.28
N THR A 376 -51.85 -28.63 19.01
CA THR A 376 -53.13 -28.29 18.39
C THR A 376 -54.09 -29.48 18.40
N TRP A 377 -53.66 -30.67 17.97
CA TRP A 377 -54.49 -31.86 17.95
C TRP A 377 -54.94 -32.29 19.35
N LYS A 378 -54.05 -32.21 20.34
CA LYS A 378 -54.41 -32.45 21.75
C LYS A 378 -55.49 -31.50 22.23
N SER A 379 -55.39 -30.21 21.90
CA SER A 379 -56.41 -29.21 22.28
C SER A 379 -57.77 -29.43 21.60
N GLN A 380 -57.78 -30.10 20.45
CA GLN A 380 -59.00 -30.48 19.73
C GLN A 380 -59.64 -31.78 20.27
N GLY A 381 -58.98 -32.45 21.23
CA GLY A 381 -59.45 -33.68 21.86
C GLY A 381 -58.86 -34.97 21.30
N TYR A 382 -57.94 -34.91 20.32
CA TYR A 382 -57.34 -36.12 19.75
C TYR A 382 -56.30 -36.75 20.67
N ARG A 383 -56.25 -38.08 20.70
CA ARG A 383 -55.20 -38.87 21.37
C ARG A 383 -53.91 -38.79 20.58
N ILE A 384 -52.83 -38.36 21.23
CA ILE A 384 -51.54 -38.08 20.57
C ILE A 384 -50.36 -38.84 21.17
N GLU A 385 -50.55 -39.55 22.27
CA GLU A 385 -49.48 -40.14 23.08
C GLU A 385 -48.62 -41.09 22.25
N ARG A 386 -49.26 -41.99 21.51
CA ARG A 386 -48.59 -42.94 20.60
C ARG A 386 -47.97 -42.26 19.37
N ILE A 387 -48.51 -41.13 18.93
CA ILE A 387 -47.94 -40.35 17.83
C ILE A 387 -46.64 -39.70 18.28
N PHE A 388 -46.64 -39.14 19.49
CA PHE A 388 -45.47 -38.54 20.11
C PHE A 388 -44.33 -39.57 20.30
N GLU A 389 -44.64 -40.77 20.78
CA GLU A 389 -43.67 -41.87 20.92
C GLU A 389 -43.05 -42.28 19.58
N ASN A 390 -43.89 -42.45 18.54
CA ASN A 390 -43.42 -42.81 17.20
C ASN A 390 -42.55 -41.70 16.59
N ALA A 391 -42.96 -40.45 16.75
CA ALA A 391 -42.20 -39.27 16.29
C ALA A 391 -40.87 -39.08 17.04
N GLY A 392 -40.80 -39.49 18.30
CA GLY A 392 -39.58 -39.43 19.11
C GLY A 392 -38.47 -40.34 18.57
N ARG A 393 -38.82 -41.44 17.90
CA ARG A 393 -37.87 -42.39 17.31
C ARG A 393 -37.37 -41.99 15.94
N GLU A 394 -38.12 -41.15 15.22
CA GLU A 394 -37.76 -40.74 13.88
C GLU A 394 -36.65 -39.69 13.93
N GLN A 395 -35.52 -39.96 13.27
CA GLN A 395 -34.35 -39.08 13.27
C GLN A 395 -34.09 -38.42 11.92
N THR A 396 -34.81 -38.81 10.87
CA THR A 396 -34.62 -38.28 9.53
C THR A 396 -35.63 -37.19 9.21
N LEU A 397 -35.23 -36.21 8.40
CA LEU A 397 -36.13 -35.17 7.92
C LEU A 397 -37.33 -35.77 7.17
N ARG A 398 -37.05 -36.72 6.27
CA ARG A 398 -38.07 -37.39 5.46
C ARG A 398 -39.08 -38.15 6.33
N GLY A 399 -38.61 -38.91 7.32
CA GLY A 399 -39.51 -39.64 8.19
C GLY A 399 -40.40 -38.71 9.03
N LEU A 400 -39.87 -37.57 9.49
CA LEU A 400 -40.68 -36.56 10.20
C LEU A 400 -41.76 -35.97 9.28
N ASP A 401 -41.45 -35.68 8.02
CA ASP A 401 -42.44 -35.22 7.04
C ASP A 401 -43.52 -36.28 6.77
N GLU A 402 -43.14 -37.55 6.64
CA GLU A 402 -44.08 -38.66 6.46
C GLU A 402 -45.02 -38.81 7.67
N VAL A 403 -44.49 -38.66 8.90
CA VAL A 403 -45.27 -38.65 10.14
C VAL A 403 -46.25 -37.48 10.15
N ILE A 404 -45.78 -36.25 9.92
CA ILE A 404 -46.62 -35.05 9.88
C ILE A 404 -47.76 -35.24 8.87
N LEU A 405 -47.43 -35.67 7.63
CA LEU A 405 -48.40 -35.82 6.56
C LEU A 405 -49.45 -36.89 6.88
N LYS A 406 -49.01 -38.06 7.37
CA LYS A 406 -49.89 -39.18 7.72
C LYS A 406 -50.92 -38.77 8.76
N TYR A 407 -50.48 -38.15 9.86
CA TYR A 407 -51.40 -37.83 10.96
C TYR A 407 -52.21 -36.57 10.70
N THR A 408 -51.70 -35.61 9.93
CA THR A 408 -52.50 -34.46 9.47
C THR A 408 -53.70 -34.92 8.65
N ARG A 409 -53.51 -35.87 7.73
CA ARG A 409 -54.60 -36.45 6.94
C ARG A 409 -55.59 -37.23 7.80
N ALA A 410 -55.09 -38.03 8.75
CA ALA A 410 -55.95 -38.79 9.66
C ALA A 410 -56.83 -37.87 10.53
N VAL A 411 -56.25 -36.82 11.11
CA VAL A 411 -56.97 -35.83 11.91
C VAL A 411 -57.98 -35.06 11.08
N ALA A 412 -57.63 -34.65 9.86
CA ALA A 412 -58.58 -33.98 8.97
C ALA A 412 -59.78 -34.87 8.61
N ALA A 413 -59.54 -36.15 8.35
CA ALA A 413 -60.61 -37.11 8.03
C ALA A 413 -61.51 -37.39 9.24
N LEU A 414 -60.93 -37.53 10.45
CA LEU A 414 -61.70 -37.68 11.67
C LEU A 414 -62.48 -36.41 12.04
N LYS A 415 -61.93 -35.23 11.76
CA LYS A 415 -62.66 -33.96 11.94
C LYS A 415 -63.89 -33.89 11.02
N ALA A 416 -63.74 -34.29 9.76
CA ALA A 416 -64.87 -34.37 8.82
C ALA A 416 -65.91 -35.38 9.29
N LEU A 417 -65.47 -36.56 9.73
CA LEU A 417 -66.32 -37.59 10.32
C LEU A 417 -67.09 -37.05 11.54
N ARG A 418 -66.42 -36.37 12.47
CA ARG A 418 -67.03 -35.80 13.68
C ARG A 418 -68.15 -34.80 13.39
N ASN A 419 -68.03 -34.07 12.28
CA ASN A 419 -69.08 -33.16 11.84
C ASN A 419 -70.25 -33.89 11.15
N GLU A 420 -69.98 -34.99 10.44
CA GLU A 420 -70.99 -35.72 9.67
C GLU A 420 -71.75 -36.75 10.53
N PHE A 421 -71.07 -37.42 11.46
CA PHE A 421 -71.58 -38.52 12.26
C PHE A 421 -72.91 -38.23 12.99
N PRO A 422 -73.14 -37.05 13.62
CA PRO A 422 -74.40 -36.76 14.31
C PRO A 422 -75.65 -36.83 13.40
N SER A 423 -75.51 -36.65 12.08
CA SER A 423 -76.63 -36.77 11.14
C SER A 423 -77.04 -38.22 10.84
N PHE A 424 -76.16 -39.16 11.18
CA PHE A 424 -76.33 -40.61 11.02
C PHE A 424 -76.50 -41.34 12.36
N GLU A 425 -76.38 -40.65 13.48
CA GLU A 425 -76.61 -41.21 14.81
C GLU A 425 -78.14 -41.29 15.06
N ARG A 426 -78.73 -42.47 14.81
CA ARG A 426 -80.18 -42.68 14.87
C ARG A 426 -80.59 -43.58 16.04
N GLY A 427 -79.63 -44.22 16.72
CA GLY A 427 -79.89 -45.21 17.77
C GLY A 427 -80.42 -46.55 17.23
N TRP A 428 -80.36 -46.78 15.92
CA TRP A 428 -80.82 -48.02 15.30
C TRP A 428 -79.79 -49.15 15.40
N PHE A 429 -78.51 -48.79 15.50
CA PHE A 429 -77.37 -49.69 15.56
C PHE A 429 -76.42 -49.27 16.69
N PRO A 430 -76.84 -49.39 17.97
CA PRO A 430 -76.13 -48.80 19.10
C PRO A 430 -74.68 -49.26 19.23
N ASP A 431 -74.40 -50.56 19.01
CA ASP A 431 -73.04 -51.12 19.11
C ASP A 431 -72.08 -50.51 18.08
N LEU A 432 -72.53 -50.35 16.83
CA LEU A 432 -71.72 -49.78 15.75
C LEU A 432 -71.53 -48.27 15.92
N GLU A 433 -72.58 -47.57 16.35
CA GLU A 433 -72.52 -46.14 16.69
C GLU A 433 -71.55 -45.89 17.86
N GLU A 434 -71.53 -46.76 18.87
CA GLU A 434 -70.60 -46.67 20.00
C GLU A 434 -69.14 -46.97 19.60
N GLU A 435 -68.89 -47.97 18.76
CA GLU A 435 -67.54 -48.28 18.23
C GLU A 435 -66.97 -47.06 17.49
N ILE A 436 -67.78 -46.40 16.66
CA ILE A 436 -67.37 -45.18 15.94
C ILE A 436 -67.08 -44.05 16.92
N ARG A 437 -67.97 -43.81 17.89
CA ARG A 437 -67.82 -42.74 18.90
C ARG A 437 -66.53 -42.89 19.71
N LYS A 438 -66.22 -44.10 20.15
CA LYS A 438 -65.04 -44.41 20.98
C LYS A 438 -63.70 -44.17 20.26
N ASN A 439 -63.69 -44.34 18.94
CA ASN A 439 -62.48 -44.28 18.10
C ASN A 439 -62.36 -42.97 17.29
N MET A 440 -63.33 -42.06 17.39
CA MET A 440 -63.37 -40.81 16.63
C MET A 440 -62.28 -39.80 17.02
N ASP A 441 -61.76 -39.93 18.24
CA ASP A 441 -60.68 -39.09 18.75
C ASP A 441 -59.29 -39.74 18.62
N ASP A 442 -59.16 -40.90 17.98
CA ASP A 442 -57.89 -41.61 17.81
C ASP A 442 -57.43 -41.63 16.33
N PRO A 443 -56.48 -40.76 15.93
CA PRO A 443 -55.94 -40.73 14.57
C PRO A 443 -55.35 -42.06 14.08
N LEU A 444 -54.88 -42.94 14.97
CA LEU A 444 -54.37 -44.25 14.59
C LEU A 444 -55.47 -45.19 14.11
N MET A 445 -56.68 -45.01 14.65
CA MET A 445 -57.86 -45.80 14.28
C MET A 445 -58.63 -45.18 13.10
N SER A 446 -58.22 -44.02 12.60
CA SER A 446 -58.94 -43.24 11.57
C SER A 446 -59.45 -44.08 10.39
N LYS A 447 -58.62 -44.95 9.81
CA LYS A 447 -59.02 -45.81 8.69
C LYS A 447 -60.15 -46.76 9.10
N GLN A 448 -60.00 -47.47 10.22
CA GLN A 448 -61.03 -48.39 10.72
C GLN A 448 -62.32 -47.64 11.05
N THR A 449 -62.23 -46.49 11.70
CA THR A 449 -63.40 -45.67 12.06
C THR A 449 -64.15 -45.19 10.80
N LEU A 450 -63.44 -44.76 9.76
CA LEU A 450 -64.04 -44.36 8.47
C LEU A 450 -64.71 -45.53 7.74
N ASP A 451 -64.10 -46.72 7.78
CA ASP A 451 -64.66 -47.93 7.17
C ASP A 451 -65.96 -48.33 7.90
N ARG A 452 -65.96 -48.31 9.24
CA ARG A 452 -67.15 -48.53 10.08
C ARG A 452 -68.25 -47.51 9.82
N PHE A 453 -67.90 -46.23 9.68
CA PHE A 453 -68.88 -45.21 9.35
C PHE A 453 -69.49 -45.40 7.95
N SER A 454 -68.68 -45.83 6.98
CA SER A 454 -69.16 -46.16 5.64
C SER A 454 -70.11 -47.36 5.64
N GLU A 455 -69.86 -48.34 6.52
CA GLU A 455 -70.76 -49.45 6.80
C GLU A 455 -72.07 -48.94 7.42
N LEU A 456 -72.00 -48.09 8.45
CA LEU A 456 -73.15 -47.46 9.10
C LEU A 456 -74.05 -46.74 8.07
N LYS A 457 -73.48 -45.92 7.18
CA LYS A 457 -74.24 -45.23 6.11
C LYS A 457 -75.01 -46.21 5.22
N LYS A 458 -74.40 -47.34 4.87
CA LYS A 458 -75.03 -48.36 4.01
C LYS A 458 -76.19 -49.05 4.72
N ILE A 459 -76.03 -49.40 6.00
CA ILE A 459 -77.07 -50.09 6.76
C ILE A 459 -78.23 -49.15 7.13
N ILE A 460 -77.95 -47.89 7.49
CA ILE A 460 -78.99 -46.88 7.73
C ILE A 460 -79.87 -46.70 6.50
N LYS A 461 -79.29 -46.58 5.31
CA LYS A 461 -80.08 -46.43 4.07
C LYS A 461 -81.00 -47.63 3.80
N LYS A 462 -80.58 -48.84 4.18
CA LYS A 462 -81.45 -50.04 4.08
C LYS A 462 -82.54 -50.00 5.14
N GLU A 463 -82.19 -49.60 6.35
CA GLU A 463 -83.10 -49.54 7.48
C GLU A 463 -84.16 -48.45 7.34
N GLU A 464 -83.82 -47.29 6.78
CA GLU A 464 -84.77 -46.23 6.41
C GLU A 464 -85.87 -46.75 5.48
N LYS A 465 -85.49 -47.51 4.44
CA LYS A 465 -86.45 -48.12 3.52
C LYS A 465 -87.35 -49.11 4.25
N ARG A 466 -86.75 -49.98 5.07
CA ARG A 466 -87.48 -51.00 5.83
C ARG A 466 -88.47 -50.39 6.82
N ARG A 467 -88.03 -49.42 7.62
CA ARG A 467 -88.89 -48.68 8.56
C ARG A 467 -89.98 -47.91 7.83
N GLY A 468 -89.69 -47.33 6.67
CA GLY A 468 -90.70 -46.70 5.81
C GLY A 468 -91.75 -47.68 5.27
N GLU A 469 -91.38 -48.94 5.00
CA GLU A 469 -92.34 -50.01 4.65
C GLU A 469 -93.17 -50.47 5.86
N ILE A 470 -92.53 -50.66 7.01
CA ILE A 470 -93.20 -51.03 8.27
C ILE A 470 -94.21 -49.94 8.63
N SER A 471 -93.79 -48.66 8.64
CA SER A 471 -94.67 -47.53 8.95
C SER A 471 -95.87 -47.44 8.00
N ARG A 472 -95.67 -47.65 6.68
CA ARG A 472 -96.79 -47.71 5.71
C ARG A 472 -97.77 -48.84 6.03
N LYS A 473 -97.27 -50.03 6.36
CA LYS A 473 -98.11 -51.18 6.75
C LYS A 473 -98.82 -50.95 8.08
N LEU A 474 -98.18 -50.32 9.07
CA LEU A 474 -98.82 -49.97 10.34
C LEU A 474 -99.94 -48.96 10.13
N LYS A 475 -99.74 -47.94 9.28
CA LYS A 475 -100.81 -47.00 8.90
C LYS A 475 -101.98 -47.71 8.21
N GLU A 476 -101.71 -48.64 7.30
CA GLU A 476 -102.75 -49.46 6.66
C GLU A 476 -103.53 -50.29 7.69
N LEU A 477 -102.84 -50.99 8.60
CA LEU A 477 -103.48 -51.81 9.63
C LEU A 477 -104.27 -50.97 10.64
N SER A 478 -103.72 -49.83 11.05
CA SER A 478 -104.42 -48.84 11.90
C SER A 478 -105.69 -48.32 11.23
N SER A 479 -105.65 -47.98 9.93
CA SER A 479 -106.84 -47.56 9.18
C SER A 479 -107.92 -48.65 9.06
N ARG A 480 -107.52 -49.92 9.20
CA ARG A 480 -108.41 -51.09 9.26
C ARG A 480 -108.90 -51.39 10.68
N GLY A 481 -108.59 -50.53 11.64
CA GLY A 481 -109.00 -50.64 13.04
C GLY A 481 -108.21 -51.67 13.85
N ILE A 482 -106.98 -52.01 13.46
CA ILE A 482 -106.06 -52.86 14.25
C ILE A 482 -105.19 -51.96 15.13
N ASP A 483 -105.04 -52.31 16.41
CA ASP A 483 -104.14 -51.62 17.33
C ASP A 483 -102.67 -51.87 16.95
N VAL A 484 -101.91 -50.78 16.77
CA VAL A 484 -100.49 -50.77 16.40
C VAL A 484 -99.61 -50.17 17.51
N SER A 485 -100.19 -49.78 18.64
CA SER A 485 -99.53 -49.01 19.72
C SER A 485 -98.32 -49.73 20.32
N ASN A 486 -98.26 -51.06 20.22
CA ASN A 486 -97.13 -51.86 20.70
C ASN A 486 -95.89 -51.82 19.79
N ILE A 487 -96.05 -51.47 18.51
CA ILE A 487 -94.95 -51.45 17.52
C ILE A 487 -94.58 -50.03 17.11
N GLU A 488 -95.54 -49.10 17.07
CA GLU A 488 -95.29 -47.72 16.64
C GLU A 488 -94.16 -47.02 17.43
N PRO A 489 -94.03 -47.16 18.77
CA PRO A 489 -92.90 -46.61 19.52
C PRO A 489 -91.54 -47.23 19.17
N LEU A 490 -91.52 -48.46 18.63
CA LEU A 490 -90.29 -49.15 18.25
C LEU A 490 -89.72 -48.66 16.91
N LEU A 491 -90.48 -47.89 16.14
CA LEU A 491 -90.04 -47.29 14.87
C LEU A 491 -88.89 -46.28 15.03
N THR A 492 -88.64 -45.79 16.24
CA THR A 492 -87.52 -44.90 16.56
C THR A 492 -86.41 -45.59 17.36
N GLY A 493 -86.63 -46.82 17.84
CA GLY A 493 -85.67 -47.57 18.65
C GLY A 493 -84.76 -48.51 17.85
N ASP A 494 -84.10 -49.43 18.54
CA ASP A 494 -83.16 -50.41 18.00
C ASP A 494 -83.71 -51.25 16.82
N SER A 495 -82.87 -51.53 15.83
CA SER A 495 -83.24 -52.28 14.62
C SER A 495 -83.55 -53.75 14.86
N GLU A 496 -82.76 -54.43 15.69
CA GLU A 496 -82.96 -55.84 15.99
C GLU A 496 -84.26 -56.04 16.76
N LEU A 497 -84.49 -55.18 17.77
CA LEU A 497 -85.71 -55.20 18.57
C LEU A 497 -86.95 -54.95 17.72
N LEU A 498 -86.93 -53.93 16.83
CA LEU A 498 -88.03 -53.66 15.90
C LEU A 498 -88.30 -54.86 14.98
N THR A 499 -87.24 -55.49 14.46
CA THR A 499 -87.38 -56.66 13.57
C THR A 499 -88.13 -57.79 14.26
N SER A 500 -87.66 -58.16 15.45
CA SER A 500 -88.19 -59.27 16.21
C SER A 500 -89.66 -59.01 16.56
N ARG A 501 -89.95 -57.84 17.14
CA ARG A 501 -91.31 -57.45 17.56
C ARG A 501 -92.27 -57.28 16.39
N TYR A 502 -91.82 -56.72 15.27
CA TYR A 502 -92.67 -56.55 14.09
C TYR A 502 -93.02 -57.90 13.43
N ASN A 503 -92.10 -58.86 13.41
CA ASN A 503 -92.39 -60.19 12.88
C ASN A 503 -93.40 -60.92 13.76
N GLU A 504 -93.24 -60.88 15.09
CA GLU A 504 -94.22 -61.41 16.04
C GLU A 504 -95.59 -60.74 15.83
N PHE A 505 -95.62 -59.41 15.76
CA PHE A 505 -96.83 -58.65 15.49
C PHE A 505 -97.50 -59.06 14.17
N LYS A 506 -96.73 -59.22 13.11
CA LYS A 506 -97.26 -59.62 11.79
C LYS A 506 -97.93 -60.99 11.85
N ASP A 507 -97.36 -61.94 12.58
CA ASP A 507 -97.95 -63.27 12.70
C ASP A 507 -99.20 -63.27 13.59
N ARG A 508 -99.19 -62.48 14.68
CA ARG A 508 -100.37 -62.25 15.51
C ARG A 508 -101.50 -61.52 14.75
N VAL A 509 -101.18 -60.54 13.91
CA VAL A 509 -102.15 -59.86 13.04
C VAL A 509 -102.79 -60.85 12.06
N LYS A 510 -102.01 -61.76 11.46
CA LYS A 510 -102.57 -62.80 10.58
C LYS A 510 -103.55 -63.70 11.33
N LYS A 511 -103.22 -64.11 12.57
CA LYS A 511 -104.12 -64.90 13.42
C LYS A 511 -105.41 -64.11 13.71
N LEU A 512 -105.27 -62.85 14.14
CA LEU A 512 -106.41 -61.99 14.48
C LEU A 512 -107.33 -61.77 13.28
N LEU A 513 -106.78 -61.50 12.10
CA LEU A 513 -107.56 -61.31 10.88
C LEU A 513 -108.26 -62.61 10.44
N LYS A 514 -107.64 -63.77 10.60
CA LYS A 514 -108.29 -65.08 10.34
C LYS A 514 -109.44 -65.32 11.31
N LEU A 515 -109.24 -65.05 12.60
CA LEU A 515 -110.29 -65.14 13.62
C LEU A 515 -111.45 -64.19 13.29
N LYS A 516 -111.15 -62.91 13.01
CA LYS A 516 -112.13 -61.90 12.63
C LYS A 516 -112.93 -62.29 11.38
N ALA A 517 -112.26 -62.82 10.35
CA ALA A 517 -112.94 -63.31 9.15
C ALA A 517 -113.82 -64.55 9.43
N ARG A 518 -113.35 -65.49 10.26
CA ARG A 518 -114.13 -66.66 10.69
C ARG A 518 -115.39 -66.23 11.44
N LEU A 519 -115.23 -65.36 12.45
CA LEU A 519 -116.32 -64.84 13.28
C LEU A 519 -117.33 -64.03 12.47
N LEU A 520 -116.90 -63.16 11.56
CA LEU A 520 -117.81 -62.40 10.69
C LEU A 520 -118.59 -63.31 9.74
N LYS A 521 -117.94 -64.33 9.17
CA LYS A 521 -118.60 -65.31 8.30
C LYS A 521 -119.66 -66.11 9.07
N GLU A 522 -119.33 -66.51 10.30
CA GLU A 522 -120.23 -67.23 11.18
C GLU A 522 -121.39 -66.37 11.67
N ALA A 523 -121.11 -65.12 12.07
CA ALA A 523 -122.11 -64.13 12.45
C ALA A 523 -123.10 -63.85 11.30
N HIS A 524 -122.60 -63.68 10.08
CA HIS A 524 -123.45 -63.53 8.88
C HIS A 524 -124.30 -64.78 8.59
N SER A 525 -123.72 -65.98 8.72
CA SER A 525 -124.45 -67.23 8.50
C SER A 525 -125.56 -67.47 9.54
N LYS A 526 -125.33 -67.05 10.80
CA LYS A 526 -126.25 -67.25 11.92
C LYS A 526 -127.16 -66.03 12.21
N LYS A 527 -126.96 -64.91 11.48
CA LYS A 527 -127.57 -63.59 11.75
C LYS A 527 -127.35 -63.11 13.20
N ASP A 528 -126.20 -63.43 13.77
CA ASP A 528 -125.84 -63.10 15.15
C ASP A 528 -125.17 -61.72 15.22
N LYS A 529 -125.96 -60.71 15.59
CA LYS A 529 -125.47 -59.33 15.73
C LYS A 529 -124.45 -59.17 16.86
N ALA A 530 -124.58 -59.92 17.94
CA ALA A 530 -123.66 -59.82 19.08
C ALA A 530 -122.28 -60.40 18.74
N LEU A 531 -122.25 -61.47 17.95
CA LEU A 531 -121.00 -62.03 17.41
C LEU A 531 -120.39 -61.10 16.35
N GLU A 532 -121.20 -60.44 15.54
CA GLU A 532 -120.73 -59.44 14.56
C GLU A 532 -120.10 -58.21 15.25
N GLU A 533 -120.74 -57.70 16.31
CA GLU A 533 -120.20 -56.59 17.12
C GLU A 533 -118.91 -56.97 17.84
N PHE A 534 -118.85 -58.18 18.42
CA PHE A 534 -117.63 -58.71 19.04
C PHE A 534 -116.49 -58.89 18.03
N ALA A 535 -116.78 -59.44 16.84
CA ALA A 535 -115.79 -59.57 15.78
C ALA A 535 -115.27 -58.20 15.31
N ARG A 536 -116.11 -57.16 15.33
CA ARG A 536 -115.70 -55.79 15.01
C ARG A 536 -114.87 -55.15 16.13
N SER A 537 -115.17 -55.42 17.39
CA SER A 537 -114.49 -54.84 18.56
C SER A 537 -113.10 -55.42 18.83
N ILE A 538 -112.82 -56.66 18.42
CA ILE A 538 -111.45 -57.21 18.51
C ILE A 538 -110.50 -56.48 17.54
N ASN A 539 -109.44 -55.92 18.10
CA ASN A 539 -108.50 -55.05 17.38
C ASN A 539 -107.04 -55.21 17.80
N ASP A 540 -106.74 -55.69 19.02
CA ASP A 540 -105.37 -55.87 19.53
C ASP A 540 -104.79 -57.24 19.15
N PRO A 541 -103.77 -57.31 18.27
CA PRO A 541 -103.16 -58.57 17.88
C PRO A 541 -102.48 -59.31 19.03
N PHE A 542 -102.01 -58.61 20.05
CA PHE A 542 -101.36 -59.25 21.20
C PHE A 542 -102.34 -59.95 22.14
N LYS A 543 -103.64 -59.66 22.02
CA LYS A 543 -104.72 -60.35 22.75
C LYS A 543 -105.42 -61.42 21.93
N VAL A 544 -104.92 -61.78 20.74
CA VAL A 544 -105.58 -62.74 19.85
C VAL A 544 -105.86 -64.09 20.50
N ASP A 545 -104.93 -64.63 21.29
CA ASP A 545 -105.12 -65.93 21.95
C ASP A 545 -106.22 -65.83 23.03
N VAL A 546 -106.34 -64.69 23.73
CA VAL A 546 -107.43 -64.41 24.68
C VAL A 546 -108.78 -64.32 23.95
N TYR A 547 -108.81 -63.70 22.76
CA TYR A 547 -110.02 -63.66 21.95
C TYR A 547 -110.44 -65.05 21.45
N GLU A 548 -109.49 -65.92 21.06
CA GLU A 548 -109.78 -67.29 20.67
C GLU A 548 -110.39 -68.11 21.82
N GLU A 549 -109.87 -67.95 23.04
CA GLU A 549 -110.43 -68.58 24.25
C GLU A 549 -111.86 -68.09 24.55
N GLN A 550 -112.11 -66.79 24.45
CA GLN A 550 -113.46 -66.22 24.64
C GLN A 550 -114.47 -66.73 23.60
N VAL A 551 -114.02 -67.01 22.38
CA VAL A 551 -114.84 -67.61 21.33
C VAL A 551 -115.15 -69.07 21.64
N LEU A 552 -114.15 -69.85 22.06
CA LEU A 552 -114.32 -71.25 22.45
C LEU A 552 -115.29 -71.41 23.63
N GLN A 553 -115.19 -70.53 24.63
CA GLN A 553 -116.10 -70.51 25.78
C GLN A 553 -117.55 -70.17 25.40
N ARG A 554 -117.75 -69.30 24.38
CA ARG A 554 -119.08 -69.02 23.83
C ARG A 554 -119.64 -70.17 23.01
N GLU A 555 -118.78 -70.92 22.30
CA GLU A 555 -119.17 -72.10 21.52
C GLU A 555 -119.54 -73.31 22.42
N SER A 556 -118.98 -73.41 23.63
CA SER A 556 -119.26 -74.49 24.60
C SER A 556 -120.50 -74.28 25.48
N GLY A 557 -121.24 -73.17 25.33
CA GLY A 557 -122.51 -72.96 26.02
C GLY A 557 -122.40 -72.57 27.50
N GLU A 558 -121.25 -72.12 27.97
CA GLU A 558 -121.09 -71.57 29.32
C GLU A 558 -121.26 -70.04 29.31
N SER A 559 -122.16 -69.54 30.14
CA SER A 559 -122.41 -68.12 30.35
C SER A 559 -121.19 -67.43 30.97
N ILE A 560 -120.57 -66.50 30.26
CA ILE A 560 -119.62 -65.54 30.84
C ILE A 560 -120.41 -64.31 31.30
N PRO A 561 -120.22 -63.81 32.54
CA PRO A 561 -120.81 -62.55 32.97
C PRO A 561 -120.31 -61.40 32.10
N MET A 562 -121.23 -60.57 31.60
CA MET A 562 -120.88 -59.21 31.22
C MET A 562 -120.42 -58.48 32.48
N GLU A 563 -119.11 -58.29 32.63
CA GLU A 563 -118.63 -57.21 33.49
C GLU A 563 -118.91 -55.87 32.79
N PRO A 564 -119.60 -54.92 33.44
CA PRO A 564 -119.93 -53.65 32.87
C PRO A 564 -118.70 -52.75 32.74
N GLU A 565 -118.76 -51.88 31.73
CA GLU A 565 -117.88 -50.73 31.52
C GLU A 565 -117.53 -50.02 32.84
N LYS A 566 -116.23 -50.05 33.20
CA LYS A 566 -115.68 -48.97 34.03
C LYS A 566 -115.54 -47.74 33.15
N LYS A 567 -116.35 -46.73 33.45
CA LYS A 567 -116.14 -45.35 33.02
C LYS A 567 -114.72 -44.88 33.43
N PRO A 568 -114.15 -43.91 32.70
CA PRO A 568 -112.84 -43.35 33.03
C PRO A 568 -112.96 -42.51 34.30
N ASP A 569 -112.10 -42.78 35.28
CA ASP A 569 -111.77 -41.80 36.31
C ASP A 569 -110.91 -40.71 35.66
N THR A 570 -111.46 -39.51 35.66
CA THR A 570 -110.74 -38.25 35.53
C THR A 570 -109.83 -38.06 36.74
N ASP A 571 -108.53 -37.91 36.49
CA ASP A 571 -107.65 -36.87 37.06
C ASP A 571 -106.43 -36.67 36.16
#